data_AF-A0A956K8X0-F1
#
_entry.id   AF-A0A956K8X0-F1
#
_cell.length_a   1.000
_cell.length_b   1.000
_cell.length_c   1.000
_cell.angle_alpha   90.00
_cell.angle_beta   90.00
_cell.angle_gamma   90.00
#
_symmetry.space_group_name_H-M   'P 1'
#
loop_
_entity.id
_entity.type
_entity.pdbx_description
1 polymer ?
#
loop_
_entity_poly.entity_id
_entity_poly.type
_entity_poly.pdbx_seq_one_letter_code
_entity_poly.pdbx_strand_id
1 'polypeptide(L)' 'MSRALLVLDAYDEAGREGLARAGAEPAGALYHRLLTSLAPTARIDVVTFSSTAGFVLPTGRRWRATTAWCGPAAA' A
#
# COMPACT_ATOMS: atom_id res chain seq x y z
N MET A 1 5.20 -0.98 -21.83
CA MET A 1 4.70 0.09 -20.93
C MET A 1 4.95 -0.35 -19.49
N SER A 2 5.68 0.42 -18.69
CA SER A 2 5.83 0.13 -17.27
C SER A 2 4.49 0.41 -16.56
N ARG A 3 4.03 -0.56 -15.76
CA ARG A 3 2.84 -0.41 -14.91
C ARG A 3 3.29 0.02 -13.52
N ALA A 4 2.62 1.00 -12.94
CA ALA A 4 2.90 1.50 -11.60
C ALA A 4 1.63 1.43 -10.75
N LEU A 5 1.75 0.86 -9.55
CA LEU A 5 0.69 0.79 -8.55
C LEU A 5 1.11 1.60 -7.31
N LEU A 6 0.19 2.39 -6.77
CA LEU A 6 0.34 3.04 -5.47
C LEU A 6 -0.61 2.36 -4.48
N VAL A 7 -0.05 1.85 -3.39
CA VAL A 7 -0.82 1.30 -2.27
C VAL A 7 -0.79 2.30 -1.12
N LEU A 8 -1.98 2.64 -0.61
CA LEU A 8 -2.14 3.45 0.58
C LEU A 8 -2.55 2.53 1.73
N ASP A 9 -1.61 2.30 2.65
CA ASP A 9 -1.85 1.54 3.87
C ASP A 9 -2.39 2.51 4.93
N ALA A 10 -3.71 2.46 5.14
CA ALA A 10 -4.43 3.37 6.02
C ALA A 10 -4.49 2.87 7.47
N TYR A 11 -3.90 1.72 7.78
CA TYR A 11 -3.82 1.28 9.17
C TYR A 11 -2.92 2.26 9.95
N ASP A 12 -3.28 2.51 11.20
CA ASP A 12 -2.37 3.13 12.15
C ASP A 12 -1.37 2.09 12.68
N GLU A 13 -0.45 2.52 13.55
CA GLU A 13 0.56 1.61 14.09
C GLU A 13 -0.08 0.44 14.86
N ALA A 14 -1.07 0.72 15.70
CA ALA A 14 -1.76 -0.29 16.49
C ALA A 14 -2.49 -1.31 15.60
N GLY A 15 -3.15 -0.86 14.54
CA GLY A 15 -3.80 -1.72 13.56
C GLY A 15 -2.82 -2.63 12.82
N ARG A 16 -1.67 -2.09 12.39
CA ARG A 16 -0.61 -2.88 11.74
C ARG A 16 -0.01 -3.93 12.70
N GLU A 17 0.24 -3.56 13.95
CA GLU A 17 0.70 -4.50 14.96
C GLU A 17 -0.32 -5.61 15.23
N GLY A 18 -1.61 -5.27 15.31
CA GLY A 18 -2.68 -6.25 15.49
C GLY A 18 -2.74 -7.26 14.35
N LEU A 19 -2.63 -6.79 13.10
CA LEU A 19 -2.55 -7.64 11.92
C LEU A 19 -1.31 -8.54 11.94
N ALA A 20 -0.15 -7.99 12.26
CA ALA A 20 1.09 -8.76 12.35
C ALA A 20 0.99 -9.89 13.41
N ARG A 21 0.39 -9.60 14.57
CA ARG A 21 0.15 -10.61 15.63
C ARG A 21 -0.81 -11.72 15.18
N ALA A 22 -1.78 -11.39 14.32
CA ALA A 22 -2.69 -12.37 13.73
C ALA A 22 -2.08 -13.19 12.58
N GLY A 23 -0.79 -12.97 12.26
CA GLY A 23 -0.11 -13.63 11.14
C GLY A 23 -0.47 -13.06 9.77
N ALA A 24 -1.11 -11.89 9.72
CA ALA A 24 -1.40 -11.21 8.46
C ALA A 24 -0.13 -10.50 7.95
N GLU A 25 0.05 -10.53 6.63
CA GLU A 25 1.11 -9.78 5.98
C GLU A 25 0.68 -8.33 5.69
N PRO A 26 1.63 -7.37 5.60
CA PRO A 26 1.33 -6.01 5.22
C PRO A 26 0.60 -5.95 3.87
N ALA A 27 -0.37 -5.04 3.73
CA ALA A 27 -1.16 -4.91 2.50
C ALA A 27 -0.30 -4.77 1.24
N GLY A 28 0.82 -4.03 1.34
CA GLY A 28 1.79 -3.86 0.26
C GLY A 28 2.43 -5.18 -0.22
N ALA A 29 2.60 -6.17 0.64
CA ALA A 29 3.23 -7.45 0.30
C ALA A 29 2.36 -8.30 -0.63
N LEU A 30 1.04 -8.34 -0.37
CA LEU A 30 0.09 -9.05 -1.24
C LEU A 30 0.10 -8.46 -2.65
N TYR A 31 -0.03 -7.13 -2.76
CA TYR A 31 -0.04 -6.45 -4.05
C TYR A 31 1.31 -6.56 -4.76
N HIS A 32 2.43 -6.53 -4.02
CA HIS A 32 3.75 -6.74 -4.61
C HIS A 32 3.84 -8.12 -5.26
N ARG A 33 3.46 -9.20 -4.56
CA ARG A 33 3.49 -10.57 -5.12
C ARG A 33 2.58 -10.70 -6.34
N LEU A 34 1.34 -10.21 -6.25
CA LEU A 34 0.37 -10.28 -7.35
C LEU A 34 0.86 -9.50 -8.58
N LEU A 35 1.36 -8.28 -8.37
CA LEU A 35 1.78 -7.42 -9.46
C LEU A 35 3.04 -7.96 -10.14
N THR A 36 4.01 -8.45 -9.36
CA THR A 36 5.24 -9.03 -9.90
C THR A 36 5.02 -10.37 -10.61
N SER A 37 4.02 -11.17 -10.21
CA SER A 37 3.68 -12.39 -10.95
C SER A 37 3.03 -12.11 -12.31
N LEU A 38 2.25 -11.03 -12.42
CA LEU A 38 1.54 -10.67 -13.66
C LEU A 38 2.38 -9.76 -14.57
N ALA A 39 3.23 -8.93 -13.99
CA ALA A 39 4.06 -7.95 -14.69
C ALA A 39 5.39 -7.80 -13.92
N PRO A 40 6.42 -8.60 -14.22
CA PRO A 40 7.68 -8.60 -13.47
C PRO A 40 8.43 -7.26 -13.46
N THR A 41 8.17 -6.40 -14.45
CA THR A 41 8.75 -5.06 -14.58
C THR A 41 7.85 -3.96 -14.01
N ALA A 42 6.71 -4.32 -13.44
CA ALA A 42 5.84 -3.36 -12.78
C ALA A 42 6.43 -2.91 -11.45
N ARG A 43 6.14 -1.66 -11.12
CA ARG A 43 6.61 -1.01 -9.90
C ARG A 43 5.45 -0.85 -8.94
N ILE A 44 5.73 -1.01 -7.66
CA ILE A 44 4.80 -0.73 -6.58
C ILE A 44 5.45 0.25 -5.61
N ASP A 45 4.73 1.31 -5.26
CA ASP A 45 5.08 2.21 -4.18
C ASP A 45 4.02 2.03 -3.08
N VAL A 46 4.45 1.84 -1.82
CA VAL A 46 3.56 1.67 -0.66
C VAL A 46 3.76 2.85 0.26
N VAL A 47 2.67 3.53 0.63
CA VAL A 47 2.69 4.66 1.56
C VAL A 47 1.84 4.30 2.77
N THR A 48 2.46 4.29 3.94
CA THR A 48 1.81 4.05 5.22
C THR A 48 1.28 5.35 5.81
N PHE A 49 0.07 5.29 6.37
CA PHE A 49 -0.50 6.39 7.11
C PHE A 49 0.30 6.64 8.40
N SER A 50 0.62 7.91 8.63
CA SER A 50 1.15 8.42 9.89
C SER A 50 0.10 9.30 10.57
N SER A 51 -0.15 9.09 11.85
CA SER A 51 -1.05 9.95 12.63
C SER A 51 -0.56 11.39 12.76
N THR A 52 0.75 11.63 12.61
CA THR A 52 1.35 12.98 12.71
C THR A 52 1.47 13.70 11.38
N ALA A 53 1.55 12.96 10.26
CA ALA A 53 1.85 13.53 8.94
C ALA A 53 0.85 13.15 7.84
N GLY A 54 -0.14 12.30 8.14
CA GLY A 54 -1.02 11.71 7.16
C GLY A 54 -0.28 10.82 6.16
N PHE A 55 -0.74 10.79 4.91
CA PHE A 55 -0.02 10.16 3.81
C PHE A 55 1.00 11.12 3.20
N VAL A 56 2.27 10.72 3.20
CA VAL A 56 3.31 11.44 2.46
C VAL A 56 3.51 10.76 1.11
N LEU A 57 2.92 11.34 0.06
CA LEU A 57 2.98 10.77 -1.28
C LEU A 57 4.37 11.00 -1.91
N PRO A 58 4.92 10.01 -2.65
CA PRO A 58 6.12 10.22 -3.43
C PRO A 58 5.86 11.30 -4.49
N THR A 59 6.71 12.32 -4.56
CA THR A 59 6.59 13.41 -5.53
C THR A 59 7.25 13.06 -6.87
N GLY A 60 6.89 13.80 -7.93
CA GLY A 60 7.61 13.77 -9.21
C GLY A 60 7.29 12.61 -10.16
N ARG A 61 6.17 11.90 -9.99
CA ARG A 61 5.75 10.87 -10.96
C ARG A 61 4.27 11.01 -11.33
N ARG A 62 3.80 10.15 -12.22
CA ARG A 62 2.37 10.00 -12.54
C ARG A 62 2.00 8.54 -12.36
N TRP A 63 1.02 8.29 -11.52
CA TRP A 63 0.47 6.98 -11.26
C TRP A 63 -0.81 6.88 -12.09
N ARG A 64 -0.96 5.84 -12.91
CA ARG A 64 -2.28 5.50 -13.45
C ARG A 64 -3.04 4.84 -12.30
N ALA A 65 -3.87 5.64 -11.64
CA ALA A 65 -4.44 5.28 -10.35
C ALA A 65 -5.44 4.12 -10.46
N THR A 66 -5.08 2.98 -9.86
CA THR A 66 -6.05 2.11 -9.19
C THR A 66 -5.68 2.18 -7.73
N THR A 67 -6.49 2.89 -6.94
CA THR A 67 -6.25 3.05 -5.51
C THR A 67 -6.66 1.75 -4.83
N ALA A 68 -5.70 1.03 -4.26
CA ALA A 68 -5.99 -0.07 -3.36
C ALA A 68 -6.03 0.48 -1.93
N TRP A 69 -7.23 0.50 -1.34
CA TRP A 69 -7.44 0.88 0.07
C TRP A 69 -7.35 -0.37 0.95
N CYS A 70 -6.45 -0.36 1.92
CA CYS A 70 -6.39 -1.38 2.96
C CYS A 70 -6.41 -0.67 4.31
N GLY A 71 -7.56 -0.70 4.97
CA GLY A 71 -7.82 -0.05 6.26
C GLY A 71 -9.30 -0.21 6.63
N PRO A 72 -9.66 -0.10 7.92
CA PRO A 72 -11.07 -0.14 8.33
C PRO A 72 -11.83 0.97 7.59
N ALA A 73 -13.07 0.67 7.18
CA ALA A 73 -13.95 1.71 6.66
C ALA A 73 -14.06 2.80 7.73
N ALA A 74 -13.79 4.05 7.37
CA ALA A 74 -14.06 5.17 8.25
C ALA A 74 -15.53 5.07 8.69
N ALA A 75 -15.74 5.00 10.01
CA ALA A 75 -17.06 5.09 10.61
C ALA A 75 -17.61 6.51 10.45
#